data_AF-A0A4S4L1K6-F1
#
_entry.id   AF-A0A4S4L1K6-F1
#
_cell.length_a   1.000
_cell.length_b   1.000
_cell.length_c   1.000
_cell.angle_alpha   90.00
_cell.angle_beta   90.00
_cell.angle_gamma   90.00
#
_symmetry.space_group_name_H-M   'P 1'
#
loop_
_entity.id
_entity.type
_entity.pdbx_description
1 polymer ?
#
loop_
_entity_poly.entity_id
_entity_poly.type
_entity_poly.pdbx_seq_one_letter_code
_entity_poly.pdbx_strand_id
1 'polypeptide(L)'
;VTYVSTQGRRSTGAGARLREDDHTVLVRELQKVGAAQGWDVHVIELGSENPTAWVDHVRAAAQSSVMLGVYGDALTNSVLLHPGPPGPPPAIIEFFPDGKFTNEHEFVARSLGIEYVAWRNTKKYPRGSLPPISPPTTTDSKVLSIDVPAVVQFVKEQMKRS
;
A
#
# COMPACT_ATOMS: atom_id res chain seq x y z
N VAL A 1 8.93 1.95 6.16
CA VAL A 1 7.76 2.16 5.28
C VAL A 1 7.98 1.35 4.03
N THR A 2 7.03 0.51 3.64
CA THR A 2 7.14 -0.32 2.43
C THR A 2 6.05 0.04 1.44
N TYR A 3 6.44 0.38 0.21
CA TYR A 3 5.53 0.49 -0.92
C TYR A 3 5.73 -0.73 -1.82
N VAL A 4 4.66 -1.50 -2.04
CA VAL A 4 4.65 -2.61 -2.99
C VAL A 4 4.12 -2.12 -4.32
N SER A 5 5.05 -1.97 -5.26
CA SER A 5 4.82 -1.63 -6.65
C SER A 5 4.46 -2.88 -7.44
N THR A 6 3.50 -2.71 -8.36
CA THR A 6 3.08 -3.71 -9.34
C THR A 6 3.23 -3.18 -10.77
N GLN A 7 4.04 -2.13 -10.96
CA GLN A 7 4.21 -1.47 -12.25
C GLN A 7 4.76 -2.41 -13.33
N GLY A 8 5.57 -3.39 -12.92
CA GLY A 8 6.17 -4.42 -13.76
C GLY A 8 5.16 -5.25 -14.54
N ARG A 9 3.92 -5.37 -14.04
CA ARG A 9 2.84 -6.09 -14.72
C ARG A 9 2.31 -5.37 -15.96
N ARG A 10 2.81 -4.16 -16.26
CA ARG A 10 2.48 -3.43 -17.49
C ARG A 10 2.78 -4.27 -18.73
N SER A 11 3.88 -5.02 -18.75
CA SER A 11 4.28 -5.86 -19.90
C SER A 11 3.32 -7.02 -20.14
N THR A 12 2.69 -7.54 -19.09
CA THR A 12 1.76 -8.68 -19.16
C THR A 12 0.29 -8.26 -19.25
N GLY A 13 -0.02 -6.97 -19.04
CA GLY A 13 -1.40 -6.47 -18.98
C GLY A 13 -2.22 -7.02 -17.79
N ALA A 14 -1.56 -7.73 -16.87
CA ALA A 14 -2.17 -8.39 -15.73
C ALA A 14 -2.18 -7.50 -14.49
N GLY A 15 -3.17 -7.69 -13.62
CA GLY A 15 -3.22 -7.07 -12.29
C GLY A 15 -3.38 -5.55 -12.25
N ALA A 16 -3.71 -5.05 -11.06
CA ALA A 16 -3.81 -3.62 -10.78
C ALA A 16 -2.42 -2.97 -10.69
N ARG A 17 -2.33 -1.68 -11.02
CA ARG A 17 -1.14 -0.84 -10.86
C ARG A 17 -1.53 0.63 -10.76
N LEU A 18 -0.62 1.48 -10.31
CA LEU A 18 -0.84 2.93 -10.33
C LEU A 18 -0.58 3.49 -11.74
N ARG A 19 -1.18 4.64 -12.02
CA ARG A 19 -0.78 5.51 -13.13
C ARG A 19 0.71 5.81 -13.00
N GLU A 20 1.43 5.81 -14.13
CA GLU A 20 2.88 5.95 -14.17
C GLU A 20 3.37 7.20 -13.44
N ASP A 21 2.77 8.36 -13.73
CA ASP A 21 3.12 9.61 -13.04
C ASP A 21 2.87 9.53 -11.52
N ASP A 22 1.74 8.95 -11.11
CA ASP A 22 1.40 8.85 -9.69
C ASP A 22 2.38 7.92 -8.96
N HIS A 23 2.77 6.81 -9.59
CA HIS A 23 3.82 5.92 -9.09
C HIS A 23 5.16 6.64 -8.96
N THR A 24 5.63 7.30 -10.02
CA THR A 24 6.92 8.00 -10.03
C THR A 24 6.97 9.10 -8.98
N VAL A 25 5.90 9.88 -8.85
CA VAL A 25 5.79 10.93 -7.83
C VAL A 25 5.72 10.31 -6.43
N LEU A 26 4.97 9.23 -6.23
CA LEU A 26 4.86 8.56 -4.93
C LEU A 26 6.22 8.03 -4.45
N VAL A 27 6.96 7.31 -5.29
CA VAL A 27 8.29 6.79 -4.95
C VAL A 27 9.21 7.93 -4.56
N ARG A 28 9.27 8.99 -5.38
CA ARG A 28 10.13 10.15 -5.12
C ARG A 28 9.78 10.82 -3.80
N GLU A 29 8.51 11.10 -3.53
CA GLU A 29 8.11 11.79 -2.30
C GLU A 29 8.28 10.93 -1.06
N LEU A 30 8.03 9.62 -1.13
CA LEU A 30 8.31 8.69 -0.02
C LEU A 30 9.80 8.66 0.30
N GLN A 31 10.68 8.52 -0.70
CA GLN A 31 12.12 8.54 -0.51
C GLN A 31 12.62 9.87 0.07
N LYS A 32 12.12 11.00 -0.45
CA LYS A 32 12.44 12.34 0.04
C LYS A 32 12.06 12.52 1.51
N VAL A 33 10.84 12.12 1.87
CA VAL A 33 10.36 12.21 3.26
C VAL A 33 11.14 11.24 4.16
N GLY A 34 11.42 10.03 3.69
CA GLY A 34 12.24 9.07 4.41
C GLY A 34 13.63 9.62 4.74
N ALA A 35 14.32 10.18 3.75
CA ALA A 35 15.62 10.84 3.96
C ALA A 35 15.53 12.02 4.94
N ALA A 36 14.47 12.82 4.86
CA ALA A 36 14.28 13.99 5.73
C ALA A 36 13.88 13.64 7.17
N GLN A 37 13.33 12.45 7.41
CA GLN A 37 12.83 12.00 8.71
C GLN A 37 13.64 10.83 9.31
N GLY A 38 14.64 10.32 8.58
CA GLY A 38 15.42 9.15 8.98
C GLY A 38 14.63 7.84 8.93
N TRP A 39 13.64 7.71 8.04
CA TRP A 39 12.88 6.46 7.87
C TRP A 39 13.48 5.59 6.79
N ASP A 40 13.55 4.30 7.05
CA ASP A 40 13.81 3.31 6.01
C ASP A 40 12.58 3.17 5.11
N VAL A 41 12.79 3.41 3.82
CA VAL A 41 11.76 3.31 2.77
C VAL A 41 12.14 2.21 1.81
N HIS A 42 11.32 1.17 1.75
CA HIS A 42 11.49 0.04 0.83
C HIS A 42 10.49 0.18 -0.32
N VAL A 43 10.97 0.05 -1.55
CA VAL A 43 10.14 -0.09 -2.74
C VAL A 43 10.33 -1.50 -3.27
N ILE A 44 9.26 -2.28 -3.24
CA ILE A 44 9.25 -3.70 -3.57
C ILE A 44 8.49 -3.87 -4.88
N GLU A 45 9.08 -4.55 -5.88
CA GLU A 45 8.45 -4.73 -7.19
C GLU A 45 7.90 -6.15 -7.36
N LEU A 46 6.62 -6.25 -7.73
CA LEU A 46 5.91 -7.50 -8.01
C LEU A 46 5.51 -7.63 -9.48
N GLY A 47 5.71 -8.83 -10.04
CA GLY A 47 5.20 -9.19 -11.36
C GLY A 47 5.88 -8.47 -12.53
N SER A 48 7.11 -7.97 -12.33
CA SER A 48 8.03 -7.59 -13.40
C SER A 48 8.83 -8.81 -13.90
N GLU A 49 9.62 -8.63 -14.96
CA GLU A 49 10.60 -9.64 -15.41
C GLU A 49 11.73 -9.86 -14.40
N ASN A 50 12.02 -8.85 -13.58
CA ASN A 50 13.01 -8.88 -12.51
C ASN A 50 12.35 -8.44 -11.19
N PRO A 51 11.47 -9.28 -10.61
CA PRO A 51 10.79 -8.94 -9.38
C PRO A 51 11.78 -8.88 -8.22
N THR A 52 11.43 -8.15 -7.17
CA THR A 52 12.22 -8.19 -5.93
C THR A 52 12.21 -9.63 -5.36
N ALA A 53 13.33 -10.07 -4.80
CA ALA A 53 13.44 -11.44 -4.29
C ALA A 53 12.51 -11.62 -3.08
N TRP A 54 11.79 -12.74 -2.98
CA TRP A 54 10.80 -12.96 -1.93
C TRP A 54 11.31 -12.71 -0.51
N VAL A 55 12.57 -13.09 -0.22
CA VAL A 55 13.21 -12.83 1.07
C VAL A 55 13.28 -11.35 1.43
N ASP A 56 13.46 -10.48 0.45
CA ASP A 56 13.50 -9.03 0.64
C ASP A 56 12.09 -8.46 0.86
N HIS A 57 11.05 -9.07 0.29
CA HIS A 57 9.66 -8.70 0.59
C HIS A 57 9.33 -8.95 2.06
N VAL A 58 9.69 -10.15 2.54
CA VAL A 58 9.47 -10.57 3.93
C VAL A 58 10.23 -9.65 4.88
N ARG A 59 11.51 -9.37 4.58
CA ARG A 59 12.34 -8.47 5.38
C ARG A 59 11.75 -7.05 5.43
N ALA A 60 11.39 -6.49 4.28
CA ALA A 60 10.84 -5.14 4.19
C ALA A 60 9.48 -5.00 4.92
N ALA A 61 8.64 -6.04 4.86
CA ALA A 61 7.38 -6.07 5.60
C ALA A 61 7.64 -6.14 7.11
N ALA A 62 8.51 -7.04 7.58
CA ALA A 62 8.83 -7.19 8.99
C ALA A 62 9.46 -5.93 9.62
N GLN A 63 10.12 -5.09 8.81
CA GLN A 63 10.77 -3.85 9.25
C GLN A 63 9.87 -2.60 9.12
N SER A 64 8.62 -2.75 8.68
CA SER A 64 7.76 -1.61 8.37
C SER A 64 6.61 -1.41 9.35
N SER A 65 6.40 -0.15 9.74
CA SER A 65 5.19 0.29 10.45
C SER A 65 4.05 0.67 9.51
N VAL A 66 4.36 0.98 8.25
CA VAL A 66 3.37 1.31 7.21
C VAL A 66 3.70 0.54 5.95
N MET A 67 2.69 -0.14 5.40
CA MET A 67 2.76 -0.81 4.10
C MET A 67 1.64 -0.31 3.19
N LEU A 68 1.97 -0.02 1.94
CA LEU A 68 1.00 0.48 0.97
C LEU A 68 1.15 -0.20 -0.38
N GLY A 69 0.03 -0.36 -1.09
CA GLY A 69 -0.02 -1.10 -2.34
C GLY A 69 -1.42 -1.06 -2.96
N VAL A 70 -1.51 -1.46 -4.22
CA VAL A 70 -2.82 -1.62 -4.87
C VAL A 70 -3.54 -2.86 -4.35
N TYR A 71 -4.85 -2.93 -4.58
CA TYR A 71 -5.63 -4.11 -4.24
C TYR A 71 -5.13 -5.39 -4.93
N GLY A 72 -5.49 -6.53 -4.35
CA GLY A 72 -5.05 -7.85 -4.80
C GLY A 72 -3.82 -8.32 -4.02
N ASP A 73 -2.90 -9.03 -4.64
CA ASP A 73 -1.80 -9.72 -3.96
C ASP A 73 -0.65 -8.82 -3.45
N ALA A 74 -0.71 -7.50 -3.67
CA ALA A 74 0.40 -6.62 -3.30
C ALA A 74 0.64 -6.53 -1.79
N LEU A 75 -0.40 -6.77 -0.98
CA LEU A 75 -0.37 -6.57 0.46
C LEU A 75 -0.40 -7.88 1.25
N THR A 76 -0.23 -9.03 0.60
CA THR A 76 -0.28 -10.35 1.28
C THR A 76 0.73 -10.47 2.44
N ASN A 77 1.92 -9.88 2.31
CA ASN A 77 2.95 -9.92 3.37
C ASN A 77 2.69 -8.93 4.52
N SER A 78 1.60 -8.16 4.49
CA SER A 78 1.30 -7.19 5.55
C SER A 78 1.02 -7.84 6.91
N VAL A 79 0.73 -9.14 6.94
CA VAL A 79 0.60 -9.93 8.18
C VAL A 79 1.89 -9.97 9.00
N LEU A 80 3.02 -9.66 8.37
CA LEU A 80 4.34 -9.62 9.00
C LEU A 80 4.68 -8.24 9.56
N LEU A 81 3.84 -7.22 9.34
CA LEU A 81 4.09 -5.89 9.89
C LEU A 81 4.20 -5.98 11.41
N HIS A 82 5.31 -5.49 11.93
CA HIS A 82 5.62 -5.57 13.34
C HIS A 82 6.18 -4.23 13.82
N PRO A 83 5.34 -3.30 14.31
CA PRO A 83 5.86 -2.16 15.04
C PRO A 83 6.35 -2.70 16.39
N GLY A 84 7.62 -2.49 16.69
CA GLY A 84 8.15 -2.82 18.01
C GLY A 84 7.37 -2.08 19.09
N PRO A 85 7.09 -2.69 20.27
CA PRO A 85 6.64 -1.96 21.44
C PRO A 85 7.66 -0.85 21.79
N PRO A 86 7.26 0.36 22.23
CA PRO A 86 5.91 0.80 22.61
C PRO A 86 5.14 1.57 21.51
N GLY A 87 5.43 1.32 20.23
CA GLY A 87 4.79 2.01 19.11
C GLY A 87 3.28 1.73 18.95
N PRO A 88 2.56 2.55 18.17
CA PRO A 88 1.19 2.35 17.76
C PRO A 88 1.11 1.14 16.81
N PRO A 89 -0.10 0.66 16.55
CA PRO A 89 -0.27 -0.43 15.62
C PRO A 89 0.21 -0.05 14.22
N PRO A 90 0.69 -1.03 13.42
CA PRO A 90 1.14 -0.74 12.07
C PRO A 90 -0.09 -0.46 11.19
N ALA A 91 0.12 0.14 10.02
CA ALA A 91 -0.96 0.49 9.12
C ALA A 91 -0.77 -0.05 7.71
N ILE A 92 -1.88 -0.44 7.09
CA ILE A 92 -1.97 -0.80 5.68
C ILE A 92 -2.79 0.26 4.95
N ILE A 93 -2.30 0.69 3.79
CA ILE A 93 -3.02 1.57 2.86
C ILE A 93 -3.21 0.82 1.54
N GLU A 94 -4.44 0.45 1.23
CA GLU A 94 -4.78 -0.31 0.02
C GLU A 94 -5.50 0.57 -1.00
N PHE A 95 -4.94 0.67 -2.21
CA PHE A 95 -5.50 1.48 -3.29
C PHE A 95 -6.51 0.69 -4.11
N PHE A 96 -7.69 1.25 -4.30
CA PHE A 96 -8.78 0.66 -5.08
C PHE A 96 -9.21 1.56 -6.26
N PRO A 97 -9.74 0.97 -7.34
CA PRO A 97 -10.41 1.72 -8.38
C PRO A 97 -11.72 2.33 -7.86
N ASP A 98 -12.22 3.34 -8.57
CA ASP A 98 -13.41 4.05 -8.12
C ASP A 98 -14.64 3.11 -8.05
N GLY A 99 -15.45 3.30 -7.01
CA GLY A 99 -16.61 2.44 -6.73
C GLY A 99 -16.31 1.00 -6.28
N LYS A 100 -15.05 0.52 -6.32
CA LYS A 100 -14.72 -0.89 -6.03
C LYS A 100 -13.99 -1.08 -4.70
N PHE A 101 -14.24 -2.20 -4.04
CA PHE A 101 -13.65 -2.56 -2.76
C PHE A 101 -13.83 -4.05 -2.46
N THR A 102 -12.81 -4.65 -1.86
CA THR A 102 -12.85 -5.95 -1.21
C THR A 102 -12.30 -5.79 0.21
N ASN A 103 -12.76 -6.61 1.15
CA ASN A 103 -12.38 -6.51 2.56
C ASN A 103 -11.41 -7.62 3.01
N GLU A 104 -10.74 -8.30 2.07
CA GLU A 104 -9.89 -9.45 2.37
C GLU A 104 -8.72 -9.07 3.29
N HIS A 105 -7.93 -8.05 2.91
CA HIS A 105 -6.84 -7.56 3.76
C HIS A 105 -7.37 -6.89 5.03
N GLU A 106 -8.52 -6.20 4.97
CA GLU A 106 -9.11 -5.56 6.14
C GLU A 106 -9.45 -6.57 7.23
N PHE A 107 -10.06 -7.69 6.84
CA PHE A 107 -10.46 -8.74 7.76
C PHE A 107 -9.25 -9.36 8.48
N VAL A 108 -8.17 -9.60 7.72
CA VAL A 108 -6.91 -10.11 8.28
C VAL A 108 -6.23 -9.07 9.15
N ALA A 109 -6.10 -7.83 8.66
CA ALA A 109 -5.51 -6.71 9.39
C ALA A 109 -6.20 -6.49 10.74
N ARG A 110 -7.54 -6.55 10.77
CA ARG A 110 -8.34 -6.46 12.01
C ARG A 110 -7.90 -7.46 13.07
N SER A 111 -7.74 -8.71 12.65
CA SER A 111 -7.47 -9.84 13.54
C SER A 111 -6.07 -9.74 14.16
N LEU A 112 -5.15 -9.02 13.49
CA LEU A 112 -3.78 -8.80 13.91
C LEU A 112 -3.58 -7.43 14.61
N GLY A 113 -4.65 -6.66 14.81
CA GLY A 113 -4.56 -5.31 15.37
C GLY A 113 -3.91 -4.29 14.43
N ILE A 114 -3.77 -4.60 13.14
CA ILE A 114 -3.19 -3.72 12.12
C ILE A 114 -4.27 -2.73 11.67
N GLU A 115 -3.93 -1.45 11.65
CA GLU A 115 -4.78 -0.40 11.09
C GLU A 115 -4.95 -0.58 9.59
N TYR A 116 -6.16 -0.36 9.09
CA TYR A 116 -6.49 -0.56 7.70
C TYR A 116 -7.20 0.66 7.12
N VAL A 117 -6.70 1.11 5.97
CA VAL A 117 -7.28 2.20 5.20
C VAL A 117 -7.42 1.79 3.74
N ALA A 118 -8.66 1.77 3.26
CA ALA A 118 -8.92 1.74 1.83
C ALA A 118 -8.79 3.15 1.27
N TRP A 119 -8.21 3.28 0.08
CA TRP A 119 -7.96 4.56 -0.56
C TRP A 119 -8.43 4.55 -2.01
N ARG A 120 -9.20 5.57 -2.41
CA ARG A 120 -9.70 5.75 -3.77
C ARG A 120 -9.49 7.18 -4.21
N ASN A 121 -8.63 7.39 -5.21
CA ASN A 121 -8.32 8.72 -5.73
C ASN A 121 -7.92 9.71 -4.61
N THR A 122 -8.80 10.64 -4.24
CA THR A 122 -8.60 11.65 -3.19
C THR A 122 -9.22 11.28 -1.84
N LYS A 123 -9.95 10.16 -1.75
CA LYS A 123 -10.71 9.76 -0.56
C LYS A 123 -10.06 8.59 0.15
N LYS A 124 -9.95 8.71 1.47
CA LYS A 124 -9.55 7.63 2.37
C LYS A 124 -10.76 7.13 3.17
N TYR A 125 -10.82 5.83 3.40
CA TYR A 125 -11.89 5.14 4.10
C TYR A 125 -11.27 4.28 5.21
N PRO A 126 -11.16 4.79 6.45
CA PRO A 126 -10.78 3.98 7.61
C PRO A 126 -11.86 2.95 7.95
N ARG A 127 -11.51 1.96 8.78
CA ARG A 127 -12.34 0.81 9.20
C ARG A 127 -13.81 1.12 9.51
N GLY A 128 -14.11 2.23 10.19
CA GLY A 128 -15.48 2.62 10.55
C GLY A 128 -16.31 3.25 9.41
N SER A 129 -15.72 3.41 8.22
CA SER A 129 -16.31 4.12 7.08
C SER A 129 -16.05 3.42 5.76
N LEU A 130 -15.75 2.11 5.81
CA LEU A 130 -15.41 1.34 4.61
C LEU A 130 -16.59 1.34 3.62
N PRO A 131 -16.30 1.42 2.31
CA PRO A 131 -17.35 1.32 1.30
C PRO A 131 -18.04 -0.07 1.32
N PRO A 132 -19.24 -0.19 0.75
CA PRO A 132 -19.82 -1.49 0.46
C PRO A 132 -18.88 -2.36 -0.39
N ILE A 133 -18.89 -3.66 -0.14
CA ILE A 133 -18.10 -4.63 -0.90
C ILE A 133 -18.60 -4.65 -2.35
N SER A 134 -17.70 -4.35 -3.28
CA SER A 134 -17.93 -4.37 -4.72
C SER A 134 -16.61 -4.73 -5.40
N PRO A 135 -16.30 -6.03 -5.58
CA PRO A 135 -15.00 -6.45 -6.07
C PRO A 135 -14.72 -5.93 -7.49
N PRO A 136 -13.47 -5.55 -7.81
CA PRO A 136 -13.08 -5.28 -9.18
C PRO A 136 -13.27 -6.50 -10.09
N THR A 137 -13.78 -6.27 -11.30
CA THR A 137 -13.97 -7.27 -12.35
C THR A 137 -12.93 -7.09 -13.47
N THR A 138 -12.91 -8.02 -14.43
CA THR A 138 -12.00 -7.96 -15.59
C THR A 138 -12.25 -6.75 -16.50
N THR A 139 -13.44 -6.16 -16.43
CA THR A 139 -13.84 -4.97 -17.21
C THR A 139 -13.46 -3.65 -16.52
N ASP A 140 -13.11 -3.67 -15.23
CA ASP A 140 -12.73 -2.47 -14.52
C ASP A 140 -11.31 -2.02 -14.89
N SER A 141 -11.05 -0.71 -14.79
CA SER A 141 -9.70 -0.18 -14.99
C SER A 141 -8.74 -0.78 -13.96
N LYS A 142 -7.67 -1.39 -14.47
CA LYS A 142 -6.55 -1.88 -13.68
C LYS A 142 -5.49 -0.80 -13.41
N VAL A 143 -5.67 0.39 -13.98
CA VAL A 143 -4.79 1.55 -13.75
C VAL A 143 -5.50 2.51 -12.81
N LEU A 144 -4.91 2.67 -11.63
CA LEU A 144 -5.47 3.46 -10.53
C LEU A 144 -4.78 4.81 -10.49
N SER A 145 -5.55 5.85 -10.16
CA SER A 145 -4.99 7.17 -9.83
C SER A 145 -5.17 7.46 -8.35
N ILE A 146 -4.21 8.18 -7.77
CA ILE A 146 -4.18 8.56 -6.36
C ILE A 146 -3.74 10.02 -6.22
N ASP A 147 -4.24 10.68 -5.18
CA ASP A 147 -3.69 11.94 -4.71
C ASP A 147 -2.40 11.68 -3.90
N VAL A 148 -1.25 11.73 -4.58
CA VAL A 148 0.05 11.41 -3.96
C VAL A 148 0.37 12.32 -2.76
N PRO A 149 0.23 13.66 -2.85
CA PRO A 149 0.39 14.53 -1.67
C PRO A 149 -0.44 14.08 -0.47
N ALA A 150 -1.71 13.75 -0.67
CA ALA A 150 -2.58 13.30 0.41
C ALA A 150 -2.13 11.94 0.99
N VAL A 151 -1.73 10.99 0.15
CA VAL A 151 -1.19 9.69 0.60
C VAL A 151 0.08 9.87 1.43
N VAL A 152 1.05 10.64 0.93
CA VAL A 152 2.32 10.89 1.63
C VAL A 152 2.08 11.61 2.96
N GLN A 153 1.17 12.58 2.99
CA GLN A 153 0.79 13.25 4.22
C GLN A 153 0.17 12.27 5.23
N PHE A 154 -0.68 11.35 4.76
CA PHE A 154 -1.26 10.33 5.62
C PHE A 154 -0.21 9.34 6.15
N VAL A 155 0.75 8.90 5.33
CA VAL A 155 1.89 8.08 5.79
C VAL A 155 2.65 8.79 6.90
N LYS A 156 2.92 10.09 6.76
CA LYS A 156 3.58 10.88 7.81
C LYS A 156 2.77 10.93 9.10
N GLU A 157 1.45 11.04 9.02
CA GLU A 157 0.56 11.01 10.19
C GLU A 157 0.54 9.66 10.90
N GLN A 158 0.73 8.55 10.17
CA GLN A 158 0.89 7.22 10.78
C GLN A 158 2.25 7.09 11.44
N MET A 159 3.32 7.45 10.74
CA MET A 159 4.70 7.36 11.26
C MET A 159 4.96 8.28 12.47
N LYS A 160 4.27 9.42 12.59
CA LYS A 160 4.39 10.30 13.77
C LYS A 160 3.77 9.74 15.04
N ARG A 161 2.82 8.82 14.90
CA ARG A 161 2.27 8.10 16.06
C ARG A 161 3.26 7.02 16.51
N SER A 162 4.17 6.61 15.60
CA SER A 162 5.11 5.49 15.71
C SER A 162 6.36 5.71 16.51
#